data_AF-A0A7X7BMH5-F1
#
_entry.id   AF-A0A7X7BMH5-F1
#
_cell.length_a   1.000
_cell.length_b   1.000
_cell.length_c   1.000
_cell.angle_alpha   90.00
_cell.angle_beta   90.00
_cell.angle_gamma   90.00
#
_symmetry.space_group_name_H-M   'P 1'
#
loop_
_entity.id
_entity.type
_entity.pdbx_description
1 polymer ?
#
loop_
_entity_poly.entity_id
_entity_poly.type
_entity_poly.pdbx_seq_one_letter_code
_entity_poly.pdbx_strand_id
1 'polypeptide(L)'
;MAGFNKVYYVGGLGGFMGADGINPICFEIWVGDADRQWLEVHYVKEGIKPLGKMKSFIPNGPDHPDSLLDACVAFFPEHFGSCPTLAKVRDEIKDTKWIDFSENIDVPPSWSKLREEARPLFKKLHIFKADLKEMRL
;
A
#
# COMPACT_ATOMS: atom_id res chain seq x y z
N MET A 1 -13.82 1.50 18.78
CA MET A 1 -12.44 1.40 19.31
C MET A 1 -11.55 1.14 18.12
N ALA A 2 -10.50 1.95 17.94
CA ALA A 2 -9.63 1.88 16.76
C ALA A 2 -8.39 1.05 17.10
N GLY A 3 -7.91 0.24 16.16
CA GLY A 3 -6.68 -0.53 16.34
C GLY A 3 -6.22 -1.21 15.06
N PHE A 4 -4.97 -1.65 15.04
CA PHE A 4 -4.43 -2.44 13.94
C PHE A 4 -4.76 -3.91 14.14
N ASN A 5 -5.30 -4.55 13.11
CA ASN A 5 -5.72 -5.96 13.17
C ASN A 5 -4.88 -6.88 12.27
N LYS A 6 -4.21 -6.34 11.26
CA LYS A 6 -3.28 -7.08 10.39
C LYS A 6 -2.19 -6.16 9.84
N VAL A 7 -1.11 -6.78 9.40
CA VAL A 7 0.01 -6.13 8.73
C VAL A 7 0.33 -6.87 7.44
N TYR A 8 0.55 -6.14 6.35
CA TYR A 8 1.17 -6.68 5.14
C TYR A 8 2.64 -6.30 5.10
N TYR A 9 3.50 -7.25 4.72
CA TYR A 9 4.93 -7.01 4.50
C TYR A 9 5.23 -7.08 3.02
N VAL A 10 5.87 -6.05 2.48
CA VAL A 10 6.33 -6.02 1.09
C VAL A 10 7.85 -6.15 1.10
N GLY A 11 8.40 -7.09 0.31
CA GLY A 11 9.83 -7.39 0.37
C GLY A 11 10.31 -8.38 -0.68
N GLY A 12 11.53 -8.85 -0.50
CA GLY A 12 12.14 -9.91 -1.31
C GLY A 12 11.87 -11.31 -0.75
N LEU A 13 12.12 -12.32 -1.57
CA LEU A 13 12.15 -13.71 -1.13
C LEU A 13 13.54 -14.05 -0.56
N GLY A 14 13.58 -14.57 0.67
CA GLY A 14 14.80 -15.09 1.30
C GLY A 14 15.10 -16.54 0.90
N GLY A 15 16.39 -16.90 0.82
CA GLY A 15 16.81 -18.24 0.41
C GLY A 15 16.48 -18.56 -1.05
N PHE A 16 16.53 -19.85 -1.42
CA PHE A 16 16.14 -20.27 -2.76
C PHE A 16 14.61 -20.19 -2.91
N MET A 17 14.12 -19.26 -3.75
CA MET A 17 12.70 -19.06 -4.04
C MET A 17 11.80 -18.81 -2.81
N GLY A 18 12.32 -18.21 -1.72
CA GLY A 18 11.52 -17.87 -0.54
C GLY A 18 11.51 -18.94 0.55
N ALA A 19 12.36 -19.95 0.46
CA ALA A 19 12.50 -21.00 1.48
C ALA A 19 12.74 -20.46 2.90
N ASP A 20 13.41 -19.32 3.01
CA ASP A 20 13.73 -18.68 4.29
C ASP A 20 12.74 -17.57 4.67
N GLY A 21 11.62 -17.44 3.94
CA GLY A 21 10.61 -16.41 4.17
C GLY A 21 10.91 -15.08 3.47
N ILE A 22 10.60 -13.97 4.13
CA ILE A 22 10.76 -12.62 3.58
C ILE A 22 12.13 -12.03 3.94
N ASN A 23 12.93 -11.66 2.93
CA ASN A 23 14.20 -10.96 3.11
C ASN A 23 14.66 -10.27 1.80
N PRO A 24 14.98 -8.96 1.80
CA PRO A 24 14.74 -8.01 2.89
C PRO A 24 13.26 -7.64 3.01
N ILE A 25 12.87 -7.16 4.19
CA ILE A 25 11.62 -6.42 4.37
C ILE A 25 11.85 -5.00 3.87
N CYS A 26 11.09 -4.58 2.86
CA CYS A 26 11.19 -3.23 2.32
C CYS A 26 10.35 -2.25 3.16
N PHE A 27 9.08 -2.58 3.37
CA PHE A 27 8.15 -1.80 4.17
C PHE A 27 6.96 -2.65 4.60
N GLU A 28 6.21 -2.12 5.56
CA GLU A 28 5.02 -2.71 6.12
C GLU A 28 3.82 -1.81 5.80
N ILE A 29 2.65 -2.43 5.63
CA ILE A 29 1.37 -1.74 5.53
C ILE A 29 0.52 -2.19 6.70
N TRP A 30 0.33 -1.31 7.66
CA TRP A 30 -0.49 -1.55 8.84
C TRP A 30 -1.95 -1.28 8.47
N VAL A 31 -2.83 -2.24 8.76
CA VAL A 31 -4.27 -2.10 8.48
C VAL A 31 -5.00 -1.88 9.79
N GLY A 32 -5.55 -0.68 9.91
CA GLY A 32 -6.34 -0.26 11.04
C GLY A 32 -7.82 -0.45 10.78
N ASP A 33 -8.56 -0.74 11.84
CA ASP A 33 -10.01 -0.92 11.81
C ASP A 33 -10.66 -0.15 12.96
N ALA A 34 -11.80 0.47 12.67
CA ALA A 34 -12.59 1.31 13.56
C ALA A 34 -14.01 1.45 13.00
N ASP A 35 -14.50 2.69 12.81
CA ASP A 35 -15.69 2.96 12.00
C ASP A 35 -15.42 2.74 10.50
N ARG A 36 -14.16 2.97 10.07
CA ARG A 36 -13.66 2.73 8.72
C ARG A 36 -12.29 2.08 8.78
N GLN A 37 -11.98 1.25 7.78
CA GLN A 37 -10.65 0.69 7.60
C GLN A 37 -9.69 1.78 7.10
N TRP A 38 -8.42 1.74 7.48
CA TRP A 38 -7.37 2.54 6.86
C TRP A 38 -6.08 1.73 6.72
N LEU A 39 -5.23 2.15 5.80
CA LEU A 39 -3.92 1.54 5.57
C LEU A 39 -2.85 2.61 5.75
N GLU A 40 -1.79 2.30 6.49
CA GLU A 40 -0.66 3.19 6.78
C GLU A 40 0.66 2.49 6.47
N VAL A 41 1.62 3.22 5.89
CA VAL A 41 2.95 2.68 5.57
C VAL A 41 3.95 2.88 6.70
N HIS A 42 4.74 1.85 6.97
CA HIS A 42 5.94 1.91 7.80
C HIS A 42 7.15 1.44 6.99
N TYR A 43 8.08 2.34 6.66
CA TYR A 43 9.27 2.00 5.88
C TYR A 43 10.36 1.38 6.74
N VAL A 44 10.85 0.21 6.34
CA VAL A 44 11.98 -0.48 6.99
C VAL A 44 13.28 -0.19 6.24
N LYS A 45 13.24 -0.22 4.91
CA LYS A 45 14.38 0.04 4.04
C LYS A 45 14.42 1.51 3.64
N GLU A 46 15.61 2.12 3.74
CA GLU A 46 15.83 3.49 3.27
C GLU A 46 15.71 3.61 1.74
N GLY A 47 15.35 4.81 1.27
CA GLY A 47 15.32 5.16 -0.15
C GLY A 47 14.00 4.89 -0.87
N ILE A 48 13.07 4.17 -0.26
CA ILE A 48 11.69 4.02 -0.78
C ILE A 48 10.90 5.28 -0.42
N LYS A 49 10.19 5.85 -1.40
CA LYS A 49 9.40 7.07 -1.19
C LYS A 49 7.97 6.91 -1.67
N PRO A 50 6.98 7.44 -0.94
CA PRO A 50 5.59 7.39 -1.38
C PRO A 50 5.35 8.28 -2.61
N LEU A 51 4.21 8.07 -3.25
CA LEU A 51 3.68 8.93 -4.30
C LEU A 51 3.23 10.25 -3.66
N GLY A 52 3.89 11.36 -4.00
CA GLY A 52 3.64 12.65 -3.35
C GLY A 52 4.06 12.64 -1.88
N LYS A 53 3.13 12.93 -0.96
CA LYS A 53 3.36 12.93 0.51
C LYS A 53 2.50 11.88 1.23
N MET A 54 1.98 10.89 0.51
CA MET A 54 1.07 9.88 1.03
C MET A 54 1.67 9.11 2.21
N LYS A 55 0.91 9.01 3.29
CA LYS A 55 1.27 8.22 4.49
C LYS A 55 0.21 7.20 4.85
N SER A 56 -1.05 7.53 4.57
CA SER A 56 -2.18 6.67 4.82
C SER A 56 -3.24 6.86 3.74
N PHE A 57 -4.20 5.94 3.64
CA PHE A 57 -5.43 6.15 2.88
C PHE A 57 -6.57 5.30 3.43
N ILE A 58 -7.80 5.69 3.08
CA ILE A 58 -9.04 4.98 3.43
C ILE A 58 -9.54 4.31 2.15
N PRO A 59 -9.67 2.97 2.11
CA PRO A 59 -10.19 2.25 0.95
C PRO A 59 -11.69 2.47 0.77
N ASN A 60 -12.23 2.07 -0.40
CA ASN A 60 -13.67 2.09 -0.71
C ASN A 60 -14.56 1.27 0.24
N GLY A 61 -13.95 0.48 1.11
CA GLY A 61 -14.63 -0.31 2.13
C GLY A 61 -13.65 -1.27 2.80
N PRO A 62 -14.05 -1.89 3.93
CA PRO A 62 -13.24 -2.90 4.59
C PRO A 62 -12.90 -4.04 3.62
N ASP A 63 -11.61 -4.39 3.55
CA ASP A 63 -11.10 -5.49 2.73
C ASP A 63 -11.44 -5.39 1.23
N HIS A 64 -11.67 -4.17 0.74
CA HIS A 64 -11.91 -3.95 -0.68
C HIS A 64 -10.78 -4.55 -1.54
N PRO A 65 -11.10 -5.26 -2.65
CA PRO A 65 -10.12 -6.08 -3.38
C PRO A 65 -8.96 -5.27 -3.96
N ASP A 66 -9.19 -3.99 -4.26
CA ASP A 66 -8.15 -3.09 -4.78
C ASP A 66 -7.34 -2.37 -3.70
N SER A 67 -7.70 -2.48 -2.41
CA SER A 67 -7.05 -1.72 -1.33
C SER A 67 -5.54 -1.95 -1.30
N LEU A 68 -5.10 -3.21 -1.39
CA LEU A 68 -3.68 -3.53 -1.32
C LEU A 68 -2.91 -3.04 -2.56
N LEU A 69 -3.56 -3.07 -3.73
CA LEU A 69 -3.00 -2.51 -4.96
C LEU A 69 -2.83 -1.00 -4.84
N ASP A 70 -3.89 -0.30 -4.41
CA ASP A 70 -3.87 1.15 -4.20
C ASP A 70 -2.81 1.56 -3.18
N ALA A 71 -2.68 0.79 -2.08
CA ALA A 71 -1.63 0.95 -1.09
C ALA A 71 -0.23 0.84 -1.71
N CYS A 72 0.03 -0.22 -2.49
CA CYS A 72 1.34 -0.41 -3.10
C CYS A 72 1.67 0.69 -4.12
N VAL A 73 0.70 1.15 -4.91
CA VAL A 73 0.89 2.28 -5.83
C VAL A 73 1.22 3.56 -5.07
N ALA A 74 0.50 3.83 -3.98
CA ALA A 74 0.71 5.01 -3.14
C ALA A 74 2.04 4.97 -2.39
N PHE A 75 2.46 3.80 -1.88
CA PHE A 75 3.60 3.69 -0.96
C PHE A 75 4.90 3.22 -1.62
N PHE A 76 4.83 2.63 -2.81
CA PHE A 76 5.99 2.18 -3.58
C PHE A 76 5.86 2.49 -5.09
N PRO A 77 5.69 3.77 -5.46
CA PRO A 77 5.49 4.19 -6.85
C PRO A 77 6.64 3.83 -7.79
N GLU A 78 7.88 3.69 -7.30
CA GLU A 78 9.02 3.34 -8.16
C GLU A 78 8.84 1.99 -8.85
N HIS A 79 8.20 1.02 -8.20
CA HIS A 79 7.87 -0.28 -8.80
C HIS A 79 6.91 -0.15 -10.00
N PHE A 80 6.12 0.91 -10.02
CA PHE A 80 5.11 1.20 -11.05
C PHE A 80 5.60 2.24 -12.06
N GLY A 81 6.91 2.51 -12.12
CA GLY A 81 7.49 3.55 -12.98
C GLY A 81 7.20 3.42 -14.48
N SER A 82 6.81 2.23 -14.95
CA SER A 82 6.40 2.00 -16.34
C SER A 82 4.93 2.31 -16.62
N CYS A 83 4.12 2.62 -15.61
CA CYS A 83 2.73 3.03 -15.80
C CYS A 83 2.68 4.47 -16.38
N PRO A 84 2.16 4.67 -17.60
CA PRO A 84 2.14 5.99 -18.24
C PRO A 84 1.43 7.08 -17.42
N THR A 85 0.43 6.69 -16.63
CA THR A 85 -0.40 7.62 -15.85
C THR A 85 0.25 8.02 -14.51
N LEU A 86 1.34 7.37 -14.08
CA LEU A 86 1.95 7.58 -12.76
C LEU A 86 2.43 9.02 -12.54
N ALA A 87 3.11 9.61 -13.53
CA ALA A 87 3.63 10.97 -13.43
C ALA A 87 2.49 11.99 -13.25
N LYS A 88 1.39 11.82 -14.01
CA LYS A 88 0.21 12.66 -13.89
C LYS A 88 -0.43 12.58 -12.51
N VAL A 89 -0.62 11.36 -11.99
CA VAL A 89 -1.17 11.17 -10.64
C VAL A 89 -0.26 11.79 -9.58
N ARG A 90 1.07 11.63 -9.72
CA ARG A 90 2.05 12.25 -8.81
C ARG A 90 1.85 13.76 -8.70
N ASP A 91 1.61 14.42 -9.83
CA ASP A 91 1.37 15.86 -9.87
C ASP A 91 0.01 16.23 -9.25
N GLU A 92 -1.03 15.44 -9.53
CA GLU A 92 -2.39 15.62 -8.98
C GLU A 92 -2.41 15.53 -7.44
N ILE A 93 -1.55 14.71 -6.82
CA ILE A 93 -1.53 14.48 -5.36
C ILE A 93 -0.23 14.91 -4.65
N LYS A 94 0.55 15.80 -5.27
CA LYS A 94 1.91 16.16 -4.81
C LYS A 94 2.01 16.56 -3.33
N ASP A 95 0.97 17.20 -2.79
CA ASP A 95 0.92 17.71 -1.42
C ASP A 95 -0.05 16.93 -0.52
N THR A 96 -0.74 15.94 -1.09
CA THR A 96 -1.74 15.12 -0.42
C THR A 96 -1.05 14.12 0.50
N LYS A 97 -1.46 14.10 1.77
CA LYS A 97 -0.94 13.16 2.79
C LYS A 97 -1.80 11.90 2.93
N TRP A 98 -3.08 12.01 2.60
CA TRP A 98 -4.06 10.95 2.72
C TRP A 98 -5.15 11.10 1.65
N ILE A 99 -5.72 9.99 1.21
CA ILE A 99 -6.84 9.93 0.26
C ILE A 99 -7.97 9.14 0.90
N ASP A 100 -9.21 9.57 0.66
CA ASP A 100 -10.41 8.83 1.06
C ASP A 100 -11.15 8.30 -0.17
N PHE A 101 -10.99 7.01 -0.48
CA PHE A 101 -11.77 6.41 -1.55
C PHE A 101 -13.24 6.23 -1.15
N SER A 102 -13.52 5.92 0.13
CA SER A 102 -14.89 5.70 0.62
C SER A 102 -15.80 6.92 0.41
N GLU A 103 -15.25 8.11 0.65
CA GLU A 103 -15.97 9.38 0.52
C GLU A 103 -15.57 10.18 -0.73
N ASN A 104 -14.71 9.60 -1.59
CA ASN A 104 -14.14 10.24 -2.77
C ASN A 104 -13.48 11.61 -2.48
N ILE A 105 -12.74 11.72 -1.37
CA ILE A 105 -12.01 12.92 -0.94
C ILE A 105 -10.56 12.82 -1.40
N ASP A 106 -10.08 13.87 -2.07
CA ASP A 106 -8.72 13.99 -2.61
C ASP A 106 -8.30 12.85 -3.56
N VAL A 107 -9.27 12.06 -4.06
CA VAL A 107 -9.04 11.02 -5.06
C VAL A 107 -8.73 11.68 -6.40
N PRO A 108 -7.54 11.49 -6.98
CA PRO A 108 -7.20 12.14 -8.23
C PRO A 108 -7.95 11.47 -9.40
N PRO A 109 -8.46 12.25 -10.38
CA PRO A 109 -9.28 11.70 -11.47
C PRO A 109 -8.59 10.61 -12.28
N SER A 110 -7.25 10.63 -12.33
CA SER A 110 -6.46 9.68 -13.10
C SER A 110 -6.14 8.38 -12.35
N TRP A 111 -6.56 8.25 -11.07
CA TRP A 111 -6.24 7.09 -10.24
C TRP A 111 -6.77 5.77 -10.80
N SER A 112 -8.02 5.75 -11.27
CA SER A 112 -8.65 4.54 -11.80
C SER A 112 -7.87 3.97 -12.99
N LYS A 113 -7.37 4.83 -13.88
CA LYS A 113 -6.53 4.44 -15.00
C LYS A 113 -5.17 3.92 -14.52
N LEU A 114 -4.52 4.60 -13.58
CA LEU A 114 -3.25 4.15 -12.99
C LEU A 114 -3.41 2.77 -12.33
N ARG A 115 -4.50 2.53 -11.63
CA ARG A 115 -4.81 1.25 -10.99
C ARG A 115 -4.79 0.10 -12.01
N GLU A 116 -5.49 0.26 -13.13
CA GLU A 116 -5.54 -0.75 -14.19
C GLU A 116 -4.16 -0.99 -14.83
N GLU A 117 -3.38 0.08 -15.06
CA GLU A 117 -2.00 -0.02 -15.54
C GLU A 117 -1.08 -0.75 -14.55
N ALA A 118 -1.33 -0.58 -13.24
CA ALA A 118 -0.51 -1.13 -12.17
C ALA A 118 -0.81 -2.62 -11.87
N ARG A 119 -2.02 -3.11 -12.13
CA ARG A 119 -2.43 -4.52 -11.88
C ARG A 119 -1.40 -5.58 -12.31
N PRO A 120 -0.84 -5.57 -13.54
CA PRO A 120 0.14 -6.57 -13.95
C PRO A 120 1.48 -6.47 -13.20
N LEU A 121 1.89 -5.28 -12.76
CA LEU A 121 3.12 -5.07 -11.99
C LEU A 121 2.93 -5.46 -10.53
N PHE A 122 1.75 -5.21 -9.97
CA PHE A 122 1.38 -5.61 -8.61
C PHE A 122 1.50 -7.13 -8.40
N LYS A 123 1.11 -7.93 -9.40
CA LYS A 123 1.27 -9.40 -9.37
C LYS A 123 2.72 -9.89 -9.25
N LYS A 124 3.70 -9.02 -9.48
CA LYS A 124 5.14 -9.32 -9.36
C LYS A 124 5.70 -9.01 -7.97
N LEU A 125 4.94 -8.34 -7.10
CA LEU A 125 5.36 -8.06 -5.73
C LEU A 125 5.24 -9.33 -4.89
N HIS A 126 6.19 -9.53 -4.00
CA HIS A 126 6.06 -10.50 -2.92
C HIS A 126 5.48 -9.79 -1.71
N ILE A 127 4.26 -10.17 -1.35
CA ILE A 127 3.51 -9.59 -0.25
C ILE A 127 3.10 -10.70 0.70
N PHE A 128 3.46 -10.53 1.97
CA PHE A 128 3.15 -11.46 3.05
C PHE A 128 2.15 -10.81 3.99
N LYS A 129 1.34 -11.62 4.69
CA LYS A 129 0.31 -11.14 5.62
C LYS A 129 0.58 -11.72 7.00
N ALA A 130 0.45 -10.91 8.05
CA ALA A 130 0.34 -11.36 9.42
C ALA A 130 -0.96 -10.81 10.04
N ASP A 131 -1.74 -11.68 10.67
CA ASP A 131 -2.89 -11.29 11.48
C ASP A 131 -2.45 -11.09 12.93
N LEU A 132 -2.81 -9.95 13.53
CA LEU A 132 -2.41 -9.59 14.88
C LEU A 132 -3.33 -10.26 15.90
N LYS A 133 -2.72 -10.89 16.90
CA LYS A 133 -3.42 -11.50 18.04
C LYS A 133 -2.74 -11.06 19.33
N GLU A 134 -3.56 -10.64 20.29
CA GLU A 134 -3.07 -10.32 21.62
C GLU A 134 -2.52 -11.59 22.28
N MET A 135 -1.27 -11.52 22.72
CA MET A 135 -0.66 -12.59 23.51
C MET A 135 -1.04 -12.39 24.97
N ARG A 136 -1.65 -13.42 25.57
CA ARG A 136 -1.80 -13.51 27.01
C ARG A 136 -0.63 -14.30 27.54
N LEU A 137 0.33 -13.59 28.13
CA LEU A 137 1.54 -14.15 28.74
C LEU A 137 1.32 -14.42 30.22
#